data_AF-A0A9W4HFJ7-F1
#
_entry.id   AF-A0A9W4HFJ7-F1
#
_cell.length_a   1.000
_cell.length_b   1.000
_cell.length_c   1.000
_cell.angle_alpha   90.00
_cell.angle_beta   90.00
_cell.angle_gamma   90.00
#
_symmetry.space_group_name_H-M   'P 1'
#
loop_
_entity.id
_entity.type
_entity.pdbx_description
1 polymer ?
#
loop_
_entity_poly.entity_id
_entity_poly.type
_entity_poly.pdbx_seq_one_letter_code
_entity_poly.pdbx_strand_id
1 'polypeptide(L)'
;MKYYSSVFFLLIAPIWAQLPCTSVDISNMDVSSCICPSNFPSPPSSLICQGNSIDCPITCNPSPPSPVVPRAQLSQCYSGCVEPNSECNGCYIWFSSLCRCLQAFQSGSQTDCIASPVIGQGAPQPHQSPSWVVLGSGTLITTTQLIPGILQLQTAADIDGGFRLGQDTINAQQARDSLALAMNSVSTRSEEQIHIHLCDSTNSGIRGILDQLDRDKYRTSQSVPLAALHKSNSAMNCRVSPNSGVDINMGRDVVEWLKQYQGSNDCAQYDVGAGVITDSSDYTWACVTTGHRAAENLFCPT
;
A
#
# COMPACT_ATOMS: atom_id res chain seq x y z
N MET A 1 59.36 -2.98 44.20
CA MET A 1 58.42 -3.09 43.07
C MET A 1 57.09 -3.61 43.61
N LYS A 2 56.04 -2.78 43.58
CA LYS A 2 54.69 -3.18 43.99
C LYS A 2 53.89 -3.49 42.72
N TYR A 3 53.51 -4.74 42.52
CA TYR A 3 52.63 -5.15 41.43
C TYR A 3 51.18 -4.83 41.82
N TYR A 4 50.56 -3.87 41.13
CA TYR A 4 49.12 -3.65 41.20
C TYR A 4 48.44 -4.66 40.29
N SER A 5 47.83 -5.67 40.90
CA SER A 5 46.98 -6.64 40.21
C SER A 5 45.66 -5.94 39.85
N SER A 6 45.52 -5.54 38.58
CA SER A 6 44.27 -4.97 38.06
C SER A 6 43.33 -6.13 37.72
N VAL A 7 42.37 -6.39 38.60
CA VAL A 7 41.29 -7.34 38.34
C VAL A 7 40.34 -6.68 37.33
N PHE A 8 40.44 -7.09 36.06
CA PHE A 8 39.45 -6.76 35.03
C PHE A 8 38.17 -7.58 35.31
N PHE A 9 37.16 -6.94 35.89
CA PHE A 9 35.80 -7.47 35.87
C PHE A 9 35.25 -7.29 34.44
N LEU A 10 35.17 -8.38 33.68
CA LEU A 10 34.36 -8.43 32.47
C LEU A 10 32.89 -8.29 32.88
N LEU A 11 32.33 -7.09 32.73
CA LEU A 11 30.89 -6.86 32.82
C LEU A 11 30.24 -7.50 31.58
N ILE A 12 29.80 -8.73 31.71
CA ILE A 12 28.92 -9.37 30.73
C ILE A 12 27.54 -8.74 30.94
N ALA A 13 27.21 -7.71 30.16
CA ALA A 13 25.85 -7.19 30.10
C ALA A 13 24.94 -8.32 29.58
N PRO A 14 23.81 -8.62 30.24
CA PRO A 14 22.86 -9.61 29.74
C PRO A 14 22.37 -9.14 28.37
N ILE A 15 22.61 -9.95 27.34
CA ILE A 15 22.01 -9.77 26.02
C ILE A 15 20.55 -10.15 26.17
N TRP A 16 19.70 -9.18 26.50
CA TRP A 16 18.25 -9.36 26.38
C TRP A 16 17.95 -9.47 24.89
N ALA A 17 17.49 -10.65 24.45
CA ALA A 17 17.00 -10.81 23.10
C ALA A 17 15.85 -9.82 22.90
N GLN A 18 16.03 -8.85 21.99
CA GLN A 18 14.96 -7.92 21.65
C GLN A 18 13.82 -8.70 20.99
N LEU A 19 12.58 -8.37 21.33
CA LEU A 19 11.39 -8.99 20.75
C LEU A 19 11.08 -8.38 19.38
N PRO A 20 10.44 -9.11 18.46
CA PRO A 20 9.91 -8.53 17.21
C PRO A 20 8.93 -7.39 17.50
N CYS A 21 8.91 -6.38 16.62
CA CYS A 21 7.97 -5.28 16.74
C CYS A 21 6.52 -5.74 16.55
N THR A 22 5.62 -5.21 17.37
CA THR A 22 4.19 -5.44 17.33
C THR A 22 3.47 -4.49 16.36
N SER A 23 2.19 -4.76 16.06
CA SER A 23 1.38 -3.82 15.28
C SER A 23 1.18 -2.50 16.02
N VAL A 24 1.20 -2.52 17.36
CA VAL A 24 1.11 -1.32 18.20
C VAL A 24 2.39 -0.49 18.08
N ASP A 25 3.56 -1.12 18.16
CA ASP A 25 4.86 -0.45 17.99
C ASP A 25 4.94 0.27 16.64
N ILE A 26 4.55 -0.42 15.56
CA ILE A 26 4.57 0.16 14.21
C ILE A 26 3.51 1.28 14.09
N SER A 27 2.31 1.08 14.63
CA SER A 27 1.23 2.08 14.54
C SER A 27 1.53 3.37 15.29
N ASN A 28 2.22 3.25 16.43
CA ASN A 28 2.70 4.38 17.21
C ASN A 28 4.01 4.95 16.67
N MET A 29 4.59 4.33 15.63
CA MET A 29 5.94 4.63 15.15
C MET A 29 6.94 4.62 16.30
N ASP A 30 6.92 3.61 17.15
CA ASP A 30 7.87 3.38 18.25
C ASP A 30 8.55 2.03 18.09
N VAL A 31 9.53 1.94 17.19
CA VAL A 31 10.22 0.68 16.85
C VAL A 31 11.66 0.63 17.40
N SER A 32 12.00 1.56 18.29
CA SER A 32 13.38 1.73 18.78
C SER A 32 13.82 0.62 19.74
N SER A 33 12.87 -0.02 20.43
CA SER A 33 13.09 -1.06 21.44
C SER A 33 12.86 -2.48 20.94
N CYS A 34 12.44 -2.67 19.69
CA CYS A 34 12.09 -3.95 19.10
C CYS A 34 12.87 -4.23 17.82
N ILE A 35 12.80 -5.49 17.35
CA ILE A 35 13.45 -5.92 16.11
C ILE A 35 12.46 -5.79 14.95
N CYS A 36 12.85 -5.05 13.92
CA CYS A 36 12.23 -5.09 12.61
C CYS A 36 12.87 -6.20 11.77
N PRO A 37 12.23 -7.36 11.58
CA PRO A 37 12.83 -8.48 10.87
C PRO A 37 13.27 -8.10 9.45
N SER A 38 14.47 -8.55 9.04
CA SER A 38 14.98 -8.37 7.68
C SER A 38 14.33 -9.34 6.69
N ASN A 39 13.99 -10.54 7.16
CA ASN A 39 13.28 -11.58 6.42
C ASN A 39 12.39 -12.33 7.42
N PHE A 40 11.28 -12.87 6.92
CA PHE A 40 10.53 -13.87 7.70
C PHE A 40 11.19 -15.25 7.62
N PRO A 41 10.87 -16.18 8.55
CA PRO A 41 11.38 -17.54 8.52
C PRO A 41 11.26 -18.18 7.13
N SER A 42 12.34 -18.81 6.66
CA SER A 42 12.34 -19.46 5.36
C SER A 42 11.62 -20.81 5.38
N PRO A 43 10.86 -21.16 4.32
CA PRO A 43 10.60 -20.31 3.15
C PRO A 43 9.46 -19.31 3.44
N PRO A 44 9.63 -18.02 3.08
CA PRO A 44 8.59 -17.00 3.27
C PRO A 44 7.26 -17.46 2.68
N SER A 45 7.30 -18.09 1.50
CA SER A 45 6.15 -18.68 0.79
C SER A 45 5.35 -19.75 1.56
N SER A 46 5.78 -20.17 2.75
CA SER A 46 5.07 -21.14 3.61
C SER A 46 4.40 -20.52 4.85
N LEU A 47 4.62 -19.24 5.11
CA LEU A 47 4.08 -18.58 6.29
C LEU A 47 2.68 -18.08 6.01
N ILE A 48 1.73 -18.98 6.22
CA ILE A 48 0.29 -18.68 6.26
C ILE A 48 0.03 -17.94 7.56
N CYS A 49 -0.70 -16.83 7.47
CA CYS A 49 -1.07 -16.01 8.62
C CYS A 49 -1.86 -16.81 9.67
N GLN A 50 -1.73 -16.44 10.95
CA GLN A 50 -2.44 -17.11 12.04
C GLN A 50 -3.95 -16.85 11.98
N GLY A 51 -4.70 -17.89 12.32
CA GLY A 51 -6.11 -18.01 11.95
C GLY A 51 -6.24 -19.19 11.01
N ASN A 52 -7.37 -19.91 11.05
CA ASN A 52 -7.55 -20.96 10.07
C ASN A 52 -7.43 -20.32 8.69
N SER A 53 -6.64 -20.91 7.78
CA SER A 53 -6.58 -20.55 6.36
C SER A 53 -7.91 -20.81 5.63
N ILE A 54 -9.02 -20.82 6.38
CA ILE A 54 -10.33 -20.63 5.82
C ILE A 54 -10.17 -19.33 5.07
N ASP A 55 -10.34 -19.43 3.77
CA ASP A 55 -10.52 -18.31 2.87
C ASP A 55 -11.24 -17.19 3.62
N CYS A 56 -11.05 -15.92 3.29
CA CYS A 56 -12.13 -15.00 3.59
C CYS A 56 -13.23 -15.24 2.53
N PRO A 57 -14.15 -16.25 2.57
CA PRO A 57 -15.22 -16.27 1.61
C PRO A 57 -16.11 -15.10 1.98
N ILE A 58 -15.97 -14.04 1.22
CA ILE A 58 -16.86 -12.91 1.32
C ILE A 58 -18.18 -13.40 0.72
N THR A 59 -19.15 -13.66 1.60
CA THR A 59 -20.51 -14.03 1.18
C THR A 59 -21.28 -12.76 0.89
N CYS A 60 -21.65 -12.57 -0.37
CA CYS A 60 -22.43 -11.42 -0.83
C CYS A 60 -23.88 -11.80 -1.10
N ASN A 61 -24.75 -10.79 -1.08
CA ASN A 61 -26.15 -10.92 -1.48
C ASN A 61 -26.44 -10.04 -2.70
N PRO A 62 -27.32 -10.47 -3.64
CA PRO A 62 -28.06 -11.73 -3.71
C PRO A 62 -27.44 -12.79 -4.66
N SER A 63 -27.91 -14.03 -4.49
CA SER A 63 -27.55 -15.29 -5.18
C SER A 63 -27.48 -15.22 -6.73
N PRO A 64 -26.60 -16.00 -7.40
CA PRO A 64 -25.75 -17.05 -6.83
C PRO A 64 -24.52 -16.48 -6.12
N PRO A 65 -24.22 -16.92 -4.89
CA PRO A 65 -23.03 -16.51 -4.18
C PRO A 65 -21.83 -17.20 -4.82
N SER A 66 -21.18 -16.55 -5.77
CA SER A 66 -19.78 -16.87 -6.02
C SER A 66 -18.98 -16.15 -4.92
N PRO A 67 -18.44 -16.86 -3.92
CA PRO A 67 -17.62 -16.22 -2.90
C PRO A 67 -16.45 -15.53 -3.60
N VAL A 68 -16.20 -14.27 -3.27
CA VAL A 68 -14.94 -13.64 -3.65
C VAL A 68 -13.88 -14.29 -2.78
N VAL A 69 -13.04 -15.12 -3.40
CA VAL A 69 -11.86 -15.71 -2.78
C VAL A 69 -10.67 -14.86 -3.23
N PRO A 70 -10.07 -14.06 -2.33
CA PRO A 70 -8.85 -13.32 -2.65
C PRO A 70 -7.77 -14.29 -3.17
N ARG A 71 -7.12 -13.93 -4.28
CA ARG A 71 -6.16 -14.82 -4.96
C ARG A 71 -5.02 -15.31 -4.07
N ALA A 72 -4.66 -14.54 -3.04
CA ALA A 72 -3.53 -14.82 -2.17
C ALA A 72 -3.90 -15.47 -0.83
N GLN A 73 -5.13 -15.98 -0.66
CA GLN A 73 -5.57 -16.64 0.59
C GLN A 73 -5.35 -15.74 1.82
N LEU A 74 -5.87 -14.52 1.75
CA LEU A 74 -5.90 -13.61 2.90
C LEU A 74 -6.63 -14.29 4.08
N SER A 75 -6.06 -14.17 5.27
CA SER A 75 -6.56 -14.68 6.55
C SER A 75 -7.44 -13.68 7.32
N GLN A 76 -7.23 -12.37 7.11
CA GLN A 76 -7.85 -11.27 7.86
C GLN A 76 -8.28 -10.16 6.89
N CYS A 77 -9.44 -10.31 6.24
CA CYS A 77 -9.89 -9.34 5.24
C CYS A 77 -10.33 -7.99 5.80
N TYR A 78 -10.67 -7.94 7.09
CA TYR A 78 -11.22 -6.75 7.76
C TYR A 78 -10.31 -6.16 8.83
N SER A 79 -9.55 -7.00 9.52
CA SER A 79 -8.64 -6.62 10.63
C SER A 79 -7.26 -6.22 10.14
N GLY A 80 -6.84 -6.74 8.98
CA GLY A 80 -5.52 -6.49 8.43
C GLY A 80 -4.41 -7.14 9.26
N CYS A 81 -3.24 -6.51 9.28
CA CYS A 81 -2.04 -7.00 9.95
C CYS A 81 -2.02 -6.78 11.47
N VAL A 82 -2.36 -7.84 12.21
CA VAL A 82 -2.35 -7.90 13.68
C VAL A 82 -1.13 -8.65 14.23
N GLU A 83 -0.80 -8.50 15.52
CA GLU A 83 0.37 -9.14 16.14
C GLU A 83 0.46 -10.67 15.90
N PRO A 84 -0.64 -11.46 15.98
CA PRO A 84 -0.61 -12.88 15.63
C PRO A 84 -0.17 -13.18 14.19
N ASN A 85 -0.31 -12.22 13.28
CA ASN A 85 0.06 -12.32 11.85
C ASN A 85 1.42 -11.69 11.55
N SER A 86 2.19 -11.30 12.57
CA SER A 86 3.44 -10.57 12.39
C SER A 86 4.52 -11.31 11.60
N GLU A 87 4.41 -12.63 11.47
CA GLU A 87 5.37 -13.49 10.78
C GLU A 87 4.76 -14.19 9.54
N CYS A 88 3.84 -13.56 8.81
CA CYS A 88 3.24 -14.14 7.60
C CYS A 88 3.37 -13.30 6.35
N ASN A 89 3.27 -13.93 5.16
CA ASN A 89 3.43 -13.23 3.87
C ASN A 89 2.47 -12.06 3.71
N GLY A 90 1.20 -12.24 4.10
CA GLY A 90 0.18 -11.21 4.01
C GLY A 90 0.54 -9.93 4.77
N CYS A 91 1.47 -10.01 5.73
CA CYS A 91 1.87 -8.89 6.57
C CYS A 91 3.35 -8.50 6.47
N TYR A 92 4.04 -8.99 5.43
CA TYR A 92 5.44 -8.69 5.16
C TYR A 92 5.72 -7.20 4.92
N ILE A 93 4.84 -6.53 4.17
CA ILE A 93 4.98 -5.09 3.92
C ILE A 93 5.03 -4.32 5.24
N TRP A 94 4.20 -4.71 6.21
CA TRP A 94 4.04 -4.00 7.47
C TRP A 94 5.14 -4.33 8.50
N PHE A 95 5.22 -5.59 8.93
CA PHE A 95 6.12 -5.98 10.03
C PHE A 95 7.58 -6.06 9.63
N SER A 96 7.88 -6.07 8.35
CA SER A 96 9.25 -6.16 7.84
C SER A 96 9.64 -4.87 7.10
N SER A 97 9.05 -4.61 5.93
CA SER A 97 9.54 -3.51 5.07
C SER A 97 9.29 -2.12 5.67
N LEU A 98 8.07 -1.84 6.13
CA LEU A 98 7.73 -0.57 6.79
C LEU A 98 8.46 -0.43 8.13
N CYS A 99 8.46 -1.48 8.96
CA CYS A 99 9.15 -1.47 10.24
C CYS A 99 10.63 -1.06 10.06
N ARG A 100 11.34 -1.63 9.08
CA ARG A 100 12.73 -1.23 8.79
C ARG A 100 12.87 0.23 8.38
N CYS A 101 11.94 0.78 7.60
CA CYS A 101 11.95 2.21 7.28
C CYS A 101 11.83 3.05 8.56
N LEU A 102 10.89 2.70 9.45
CA LEU A 102 10.71 3.38 10.74
C LEU A 102 11.97 3.32 11.60
N GLN A 103 12.60 2.14 11.69
CA GLN A 103 13.82 1.96 12.46
C GLN A 103 14.98 2.78 11.88
N ALA A 104 15.08 2.87 10.55
CA ALA A 104 16.07 3.71 9.88
C ALA A 104 15.84 5.20 10.17
N PHE A 105 14.59 5.69 10.06
CA PHE A 105 14.25 7.08 10.39
C PHE A 105 14.61 7.42 11.85
N GLN A 106 14.21 6.58 12.81
CA GLN A 106 14.43 6.82 14.23
C GLN A 106 15.91 6.77 14.63
N SER A 107 16.68 5.87 14.03
CA SER A 107 18.12 5.81 14.26
C SER A 107 18.89 6.94 13.56
N GLY A 108 18.29 7.58 12.56
CA GLY A 108 18.98 8.52 11.67
C GLY A 108 19.92 7.80 10.69
N SER A 109 19.69 6.51 10.46
CA SER A 109 20.44 5.73 9.47
C SER A 109 20.06 6.17 8.06
N GLN A 110 21.02 6.11 7.13
CA GLN A 110 20.74 6.36 5.72
C GLN A 110 19.71 5.35 5.21
N THR A 111 18.69 5.85 4.51
CA THR A 111 17.61 5.04 3.94
C THR A 111 17.05 5.71 2.70
N ASP A 112 16.56 4.90 1.77
CA ASP A 112 15.84 5.35 0.58
C ASP A 112 14.31 5.46 0.83
N CYS A 113 13.87 5.16 2.06
CA CYS A 113 12.47 5.35 2.43
C CYS A 113 12.10 6.84 2.48
N ILE A 114 10.89 7.18 2.05
CA ILE A 114 10.38 8.56 2.06
C ILE A 114 9.07 8.57 2.84
N ALA A 115 8.94 9.44 3.85
CA ALA A 115 7.74 9.53 4.68
C ALA A 115 7.01 10.88 4.51
N SER A 116 5.67 10.84 4.54
CA SER A 116 4.80 12.01 4.58
C SER A 116 3.66 11.81 5.61
N PRO A 117 3.58 12.64 6.67
CA PRO A 117 4.58 13.63 7.08
C PRO A 117 5.95 13.00 7.37
N VAL A 118 7.00 13.83 7.39
CA VAL A 118 8.37 13.38 7.67
C VAL A 118 8.45 12.79 9.09
N ILE A 119 9.10 11.63 9.21
CA ILE A 119 9.41 10.99 10.49
C ILE A 119 10.82 11.39 10.88
N GLY A 120 10.96 12.07 12.02
CA GLY A 120 12.23 12.55 12.53
C GLY A 120 13.07 11.47 13.23
N GLN A 121 14.33 11.80 13.47
CA GLN A 121 15.22 10.99 14.30
C GLN A 121 14.77 11.01 15.78
N GLY A 122 14.96 9.89 16.47
CA GLY A 122 14.63 9.73 17.88
C GLY A 122 13.24 9.11 18.11
N ALA A 123 12.78 9.17 19.36
CA ALA A 123 11.47 8.66 19.73
C ALA A 123 10.34 9.44 19.02
N PRO A 124 9.21 8.77 18.72
CA PRO A 124 8.05 9.44 18.13
C PRO A 124 7.58 10.60 19.00
N GLN A 125 7.10 11.66 18.37
CA GLN A 125 6.57 12.81 19.10
C GLN A 125 5.18 12.50 19.68
N PRO A 126 4.81 13.08 20.83
CA PRO A 126 3.43 13.00 21.31
C PRO A 126 2.47 13.47 20.23
N HIS A 127 1.42 12.68 19.96
CA HIS A 127 0.40 12.97 18.94
C HIS A 127 0.92 13.04 17.49
N GLN A 128 2.06 12.40 17.19
CA GLN A 128 2.51 12.27 15.82
C GLN A 128 1.44 11.57 14.97
N SER A 129 1.03 12.22 13.88
CA SER A 129 0.04 11.65 12.97
C SER A 129 0.61 10.47 12.18
N PRO A 130 -0.21 9.48 11.81
CA PRO A 130 0.25 8.41 10.94
C PRO A 130 0.87 8.95 9.66
N SER A 131 1.89 8.25 9.15
CA SER A 131 2.62 8.65 7.96
C SER A 131 2.40 7.65 6.83
N TRP A 132 2.32 8.14 5.61
CA TRP A 132 2.52 7.33 4.41
C TRP A 132 4.02 7.23 4.14
N VAL A 133 4.49 6.06 3.69
CA VAL A 133 5.90 5.74 3.53
C VAL A 133 6.13 5.01 2.22
N VAL A 134 6.94 5.59 1.33
CA VAL A 134 7.60 4.86 0.24
C VAL A 134 8.65 3.96 0.86
N LEU A 135 8.55 2.66 0.62
CA LEU A 135 9.44 1.65 1.18
C LEU A 135 10.79 1.66 0.46
N GLY A 136 11.83 1.09 1.09
CA GLY A 136 13.22 1.18 0.60
C GLY A 136 13.50 0.60 -0.79
N SER A 137 12.59 -0.16 -1.41
CA SER A 137 12.71 -0.55 -2.83
C SER A 137 12.29 0.56 -3.80
N GLY A 138 11.61 1.61 -3.33
CA GLY A 138 11.02 2.65 -4.15
C GLY A 138 9.78 2.20 -4.95
N THR A 139 9.27 0.98 -4.73
CA THR A 139 8.20 0.39 -5.56
C THR A 139 6.87 0.21 -4.85
N LEU A 140 6.84 0.39 -3.53
CA LEU A 140 5.65 0.21 -2.71
C LEU A 140 5.53 1.37 -1.73
N ILE A 141 4.30 1.81 -1.53
CA ILE A 141 3.93 2.85 -0.58
C ILE A 141 2.90 2.24 0.36
N THR A 142 3.09 2.35 1.67
CA THR A 142 2.09 1.95 2.67
C THR A 142 1.98 3.05 3.73
N THR A 143 1.23 2.85 4.79
CA THR A 143 1.10 3.81 5.89
C THR A 143 1.55 3.19 7.21
N THR A 144 1.75 3.98 8.25
CA THR A 144 1.90 3.53 9.64
C THR A 144 0.56 3.36 10.33
N GLN A 145 -0.56 3.68 9.68
CA GLN A 145 -1.89 3.37 10.20
C GLN A 145 -2.34 1.97 9.78
N LEU A 146 -2.87 1.19 10.72
CA LEU A 146 -3.41 -0.13 10.40
C LEU A 146 -4.66 0.04 9.51
N ILE A 147 -4.50 -0.25 8.23
CA ILE A 147 -5.56 -0.14 7.22
C ILE A 147 -5.45 -1.39 6.35
N PRO A 148 -6.41 -2.34 6.43
CA PRO A 148 -6.30 -3.60 5.71
C PRO A 148 -6.18 -3.44 4.19
N GLY A 149 -6.86 -2.44 3.62
CA GLY A 149 -6.71 -2.05 2.21
C GLY A 149 -7.79 -1.09 1.75
N ILE A 150 -8.08 -1.12 0.44
CA ILE A 150 -8.84 -0.07 -0.25
C ILE A 150 -10.24 0.20 0.34
N LEU A 151 -10.95 -0.83 0.82
CA LEU A 151 -12.27 -0.67 1.45
C LEU A 151 -12.23 0.17 2.73
N GLN A 152 -11.08 0.17 3.42
CA GLN A 152 -10.86 0.91 4.66
C GLN A 152 -10.13 2.23 4.40
N LEU A 153 -9.86 2.63 3.15
CA LEU A 153 -9.11 3.86 2.86
C LEU A 153 -9.73 5.11 3.50
N GLN A 154 -11.06 5.15 3.63
CA GLN A 154 -11.80 6.24 4.30
C GLN A 154 -11.45 6.42 5.79
N THR A 155 -10.84 5.43 6.44
CA THR A 155 -10.41 5.53 7.85
C THR A 155 -9.01 6.11 7.99
N ALA A 156 -8.28 6.32 6.88
CA ALA A 156 -6.96 6.92 6.90
C ALA A 156 -7.01 8.34 7.48
N ALA A 157 -6.03 8.69 8.32
CA ALA A 157 -5.85 10.06 8.81
C ALA A 157 -5.69 11.06 7.65
N ASP A 158 -5.08 10.61 6.56
CA ASP A 158 -5.00 11.30 5.28
C ASP A 158 -5.34 10.32 4.15
N ILE A 159 -6.58 10.42 3.66
CA ILE A 159 -7.19 9.55 2.65
C ILE A 159 -6.40 9.53 1.34
N ASP A 160 -5.76 10.64 0.96
CA ASP A 160 -5.02 10.74 -0.29
C ASP A 160 -3.50 10.66 -0.09
N GLY A 161 -3.04 10.58 1.16
CA GLY A 161 -1.62 10.75 1.49
C GLY A 161 -0.69 9.79 0.77
N GLY A 162 -1.10 8.55 0.55
CA GLY A 162 -0.31 7.56 -0.18
C GLY A 162 -0.20 7.87 -1.68
N PHE A 163 -1.31 8.24 -2.33
CA PHE A 163 -1.31 8.62 -3.74
C PHE A 163 -0.61 9.95 -3.97
N ARG A 164 -0.76 10.90 -3.05
CA ARG A 164 -0.05 12.18 -3.10
C ARG A 164 1.45 11.98 -2.93
N LEU A 165 1.88 11.22 -1.93
CA LEU A 165 3.29 10.87 -1.75
C LEU A 165 3.87 10.15 -2.98
N GLY A 166 3.10 9.26 -3.61
CA GLY A 166 3.49 8.61 -4.85
C GLY A 166 3.70 9.60 -6.01
N GLN A 167 2.77 10.53 -6.20
CA GLN A 167 2.89 11.57 -7.23
C GLN A 167 4.06 12.52 -6.94
N ASP A 168 4.25 12.94 -5.68
CA ASP A 168 5.42 13.72 -5.25
C ASP A 168 6.73 13.00 -5.57
N THR A 169 6.77 11.67 -5.35
CA THR A 169 7.93 10.83 -5.65
C THR A 169 8.20 10.76 -7.16
N ILE A 170 7.16 10.55 -7.97
CA ILE A 170 7.24 10.55 -9.44
C ILE A 170 7.74 11.92 -9.95
N ASN A 171 7.21 13.01 -9.39
CA ASN A 171 7.57 14.38 -9.75
C ASN A 171 9.04 14.68 -9.41
N ALA A 172 9.50 14.29 -8.22
CA ALA A 172 10.89 14.44 -7.80
C ALA A 172 11.86 13.66 -8.71
N GLN A 173 11.43 12.51 -9.23
CA GLN A 173 12.20 11.71 -10.20
C GLN A 173 12.08 12.19 -11.65
N GLN A 174 11.24 13.19 -11.93
CA GLN A 174 10.91 13.66 -13.27
C GLN A 174 10.40 12.54 -14.19
N ALA A 175 9.64 11.60 -13.61
CA ALA A 175 9.26 10.34 -14.26
C ALA A 175 7.75 10.21 -14.51
N ARG A 176 7.04 11.34 -14.66
CA ARG A 176 5.58 11.38 -14.85
C ARG A 176 5.12 10.63 -16.10
N ASP A 177 5.97 10.56 -17.11
CA ASP A 177 5.71 9.89 -18.38
C ASP A 177 6.07 8.40 -18.39
N SER A 178 6.66 7.88 -17.32
CA SER A 178 7.18 6.51 -17.27
C SER A 178 6.72 5.77 -16.03
N LEU A 179 6.24 6.46 -14.99
CA LEU A 179 5.73 5.84 -13.77
C LEU A 179 4.22 6.04 -13.58
N ALA A 180 3.61 5.07 -12.93
CA ALA A 180 2.22 5.09 -12.49
C ALA A 180 2.09 4.62 -11.03
N LEU A 181 0.91 4.86 -10.48
CA LEU A 181 0.49 4.32 -9.19
C LEU A 181 -0.65 3.33 -9.37
N ALA A 182 -0.66 2.26 -8.60
CA ALA A 182 -1.77 1.31 -8.58
C ALA A 182 -2.06 0.80 -7.17
N MET A 183 -3.34 0.64 -6.83
CA MET A 183 -3.80 -0.01 -5.60
C MET A 183 -4.72 -1.15 -5.98
N ASN A 184 -4.32 -2.37 -5.60
CA ASN A 184 -5.08 -3.56 -5.91
C ASN A 184 -6.37 -3.66 -5.07
N SER A 185 -7.34 -4.37 -5.62
CA SER A 185 -8.61 -4.67 -4.95
C SER A 185 -8.44 -5.72 -3.86
N VAL A 186 -9.46 -5.91 -3.03
CA VAL A 186 -9.47 -7.01 -2.05
C VAL A 186 -9.34 -8.37 -2.75
N SER A 187 -9.98 -8.54 -3.91
CA SER A 187 -9.95 -9.79 -4.68
C SER A 187 -8.57 -10.09 -5.30
N THR A 188 -7.71 -9.10 -5.43
CA THR A 188 -6.44 -9.21 -6.18
C THR A 188 -5.18 -8.92 -5.37
N ARG A 189 -5.28 -8.25 -4.21
CA ARG A 189 -4.14 -7.98 -3.33
C ARG A 189 -3.57 -9.26 -2.70
N SER A 190 -2.27 -9.24 -2.43
CA SER A 190 -1.56 -10.30 -1.70
C SER A 190 -1.36 -10.03 -0.22
N GLU A 191 -1.50 -8.77 0.21
CA GLU A 191 -1.18 -8.31 1.54
C GLU A 191 -2.42 -7.74 2.27
N GLU A 192 -2.43 -7.93 3.58
CA GLU A 192 -3.48 -7.51 4.53
C GLU A 192 -3.21 -6.12 5.11
N GLN A 193 -2.50 -5.31 4.33
CA GLN A 193 -2.19 -3.93 4.65
C GLN A 193 -2.28 -3.12 3.36
N ILE A 194 -2.87 -1.93 3.44
CA ILE A 194 -3.02 -1.04 2.31
C ILE A 194 -1.65 -0.70 1.73
N HIS A 195 -1.52 -0.84 0.43
CA HIS A 195 -0.32 -0.45 -0.27
C HIS A 195 -0.65 0.03 -1.68
N ILE A 196 0.21 0.90 -2.18
CA ILE A 196 0.17 1.45 -3.53
C ILE A 196 1.48 1.06 -4.20
N HIS A 197 1.39 0.46 -5.37
CA HIS A 197 2.51 0.17 -6.24
C HIS A 197 2.95 1.46 -6.92
N LEU A 198 4.25 1.75 -6.89
CA LEU A 198 4.92 2.73 -7.73
C LEU A 198 5.72 1.97 -8.77
N CYS A 199 5.37 2.11 -10.05
CA CYS A 199 5.72 1.13 -11.06
C CYS A 199 5.95 1.75 -12.45
N ASP A 200 6.68 1.05 -13.31
CA ASP A 200 6.83 1.40 -14.73
C ASP A 200 5.47 1.28 -15.45
N SER A 201 5.16 2.28 -16.27
CA SER A 201 3.93 2.42 -17.05
C SER A 201 4.20 2.66 -18.54
N THR A 202 5.45 2.56 -18.98
CA THR A 202 5.88 2.79 -20.37
C THR A 202 5.11 1.95 -21.37
N ASN A 203 4.75 0.72 -21.01
CA ASN A 203 3.98 -0.21 -21.85
C ASN A 203 2.50 -0.28 -21.47
N SER A 204 1.98 0.68 -20.71
CA SER A 204 0.60 0.70 -20.27
C SER A 204 -0.37 0.91 -21.44
N GLY A 205 -1.10 -0.14 -21.81
CA GLY A 205 -2.21 -0.04 -22.77
C GLY A 205 -3.31 0.94 -22.30
N ILE A 206 -3.43 1.16 -20.99
CA ILE A 206 -4.34 2.17 -20.43
C ILE A 206 -3.91 3.57 -20.86
N ARG A 207 -2.62 3.90 -20.80
CA ARG A 207 -2.11 5.21 -21.23
C ARG A 207 -2.49 5.51 -22.67
N GLY A 208 -2.26 4.56 -23.57
CA GLY A 208 -2.60 4.71 -24.99
C GLY A 208 -4.10 4.87 -25.26
N ILE A 209 -4.98 4.36 -24.39
CA ILE A 209 -6.43 4.61 -24.45
C ILE A 209 -6.71 6.03 -23.98
N LEU A 210 -6.18 6.42 -22.81
CA LEU A 210 -6.42 7.74 -22.20
C LEU A 210 -5.92 8.88 -23.10
N ASP A 211 -4.82 8.67 -23.82
CA ASP A 211 -4.25 9.60 -24.83
C ASP A 211 -5.25 10.00 -25.92
N GLN A 212 -6.20 9.12 -26.24
CA GLN A 212 -7.16 9.32 -27.33
C GLN A 212 -8.47 9.93 -26.86
N LEU A 213 -8.66 10.12 -25.55
CA LEU A 213 -9.90 10.62 -24.99
C LEU A 213 -9.97 12.14 -25.00
N ASP A 214 -11.18 12.65 -25.22
CA ASP A 214 -11.51 14.06 -25.07
C ASP A 214 -11.57 14.43 -23.57
N ARG A 215 -10.48 15.02 -23.07
CA ARG A 215 -10.26 15.35 -21.65
C ARG A 215 -11.40 16.17 -21.04
N ASP A 216 -12.05 17.03 -21.82
CA ASP A 216 -13.12 17.88 -21.28
C ASP A 216 -14.37 17.09 -20.87
N LYS A 217 -14.55 15.88 -21.41
CA LYS A 217 -15.61 14.95 -20.96
C LYS A 217 -15.27 14.30 -19.63
N TYR A 218 -13.99 14.22 -19.26
CA TYR A 218 -13.50 13.50 -18.08
C TYR A 218 -13.13 14.43 -16.93
N ARG A 219 -13.62 15.69 -16.91
CA ARG A 219 -13.46 16.59 -15.76
C ARG A 219 -14.15 16.06 -14.49
N THR A 220 -15.13 15.19 -14.68
CA THR A 220 -15.73 14.33 -13.65
C THR A 220 -15.46 12.87 -13.97
N SER A 221 -15.72 11.98 -13.01
CA SER A 221 -15.56 10.53 -13.22
C SER A 221 -16.49 10.05 -14.33
N GLN A 222 -15.91 9.51 -15.41
CA GLN A 222 -16.65 8.93 -16.55
C GLN A 222 -16.08 7.56 -16.92
N SER A 223 -16.94 6.72 -17.49
CA SER A 223 -16.55 5.38 -17.97
C SER A 223 -15.58 5.47 -19.13
N VAL A 224 -14.51 4.69 -19.07
CA VAL A 224 -13.49 4.59 -20.13
C VAL A 224 -13.75 3.35 -21.00
N PRO A 225 -13.75 3.49 -22.34
CA PRO A 225 -13.94 2.36 -23.24
C PRO A 225 -12.71 1.44 -23.26
N LEU A 226 -12.77 0.32 -22.53
CA LEU A 226 -11.68 -0.65 -22.44
C LEU A 226 -11.68 -1.71 -23.56
N ALA A 227 -12.49 -1.55 -24.60
CA ALA A 227 -12.65 -2.55 -25.66
C ALA A 227 -11.33 -2.89 -26.39
N ALA A 228 -10.37 -1.95 -26.41
CA ALA A 228 -9.04 -2.17 -26.99
C ALA A 228 -8.12 -3.03 -26.11
N LEU A 229 -8.45 -3.24 -24.83
CA LEU A 229 -7.68 -4.13 -23.95
C LEU A 229 -8.14 -5.57 -24.12
N HIS A 230 -7.19 -6.44 -24.48
CA HIS A 230 -7.43 -7.86 -24.50
C HIS A 230 -7.83 -8.35 -23.09
N LYS A 231 -8.96 -9.07 -22.99
CA LYS A 231 -9.60 -9.49 -21.72
C LYS A 231 -10.01 -8.30 -20.84
N SER A 232 -10.78 -7.36 -21.40
CA SER A 232 -11.37 -6.23 -20.67
C SER A 232 -12.52 -6.64 -19.72
N ASN A 233 -12.42 -7.76 -18.99
CA ASN A 233 -13.43 -8.14 -17.99
C ASN A 233 -13.42 -7.21 -16.75
N SER A 234 -12.91 -6.00 -16.93
CA SER A 234 -12.86 -4.92 -15.98
C SER A 234 -13.66 -3.74 -16.53
N ALA A 235 -14.34 -3.01 -15.67
CA ALA A 235 -14.78 -1.65 -15.99
C ALA A 235 -13.79 -0.66 -15.39
N MET A 236 -13.70 0.53 -15.96
CA MET A 236 -12.86 1.60 -15.44
C MET A 236 -13.57 2.92 -15.60
N ASN A 237 -13.56 3.72 -14.54
CA ASN A 237 -14.04 5.09 -14.57
C ASN A 237 -12.88 5.99 -14.20
N CYS A 238 -12.65 7.02 -15.01
CA CYS A 238 -11.54 7.93 -14.81
C CYS A 238 -12.00 9.38 -14.75
N ARG A 239 -11.19 10.19 -14.07
CA ARG A 239 -11.24 11.64 -14.08
C ARG A 239 -9.85 12.17 -14.39
N VAL A 240 -9.78 13.21 -15.23
CA VAL A 240 -8.52 13.87 -15.59
C VAL A 240 -8.28 15.12 -14.72
N SER A 241 -7.01 15.44 -14.49
CA SER A 241 -6.59 16.67 -13.83
C SER A 241 -7.10 17.90 -14.60
N PRO A 242 -7.35 19.04 -13.92
CA PRO A 242 -7.80 20.25 -14.60
C PRO A 242 -6.74 20.79 -15.58
N ASN A 243 -5.45 20.63 -15.27
CA ASN A 243 -4.34 21.12 -16.08
C ASN A 243 -3.24 20.04 -16.20
N SER A 244 -2.38 20.19 -17.21
CA SER A 244 -1.14 19.41 -17.36
C SER A 244 -0.18 19.68 -16.20
N GLY A 245 0.60 18.68 -15.81
CA GLY A 245 1.60 18.75 -14.75
C GLY A 245 1.02 18.87 -13.34
N VAL A 246 -0.29 18.65 -13.18
CA VAL A 246 -0.99 18.81 -11.90
C VAL A 246 -1.43 17.46 -11.37
N ASP A 247 -1.07 17.20 -10.12
CA ASP A 247 -1.47 16.01 -9.38
C ASP A 247 -2.98 15.94 -9.14
N ILE A 248 -3.45 14.74 -8.86
CA ILE A 248 -4.87 14.44 -8.72
C ILE A 248 -5.15 13.67 -7.42
N ASN A 249 -6.25 14.03 -6.76
CA ASN A 249 -6.67 13.38 -5.52
C ASN A 249 -7.43 12.07 -5.84
N MET A 250 -6.70 10.96 -5.85
CA MET A 250 -7.22 9.63 -6.13
C MET A 250 -7.94 9.05 -4.91
N GLY A 251 -7.44 9.32 -3.69
CA GLY A 251 -8.04 8.80 -2.46
C GLY A 251 -9.50 9.23 -2.30
N ARG A 252 -9.80 10.50 -2.59
CA ARG A 252 -11.17 11.03 -2.62
C ARG A 252 -12.02 10.31 -3.67
N ASP A 253 -11.49 10.10 -4.87
CA ASP A 253 -12.24 9.48 -5.96
C ASP A 253 -12.56 8.01 -5.65
N VAL A 254 -11.66 7.28 -4.99
CA VAL A 254 -11.93 5.93 -4.44
C VAL A 254 -13.02 5.95 -3.38
N VAL A 255 -12.90 6.83 -2.38
CA VAL A 255 -13.88 6.91 -1.28
C VAL A 255 -15.27 7.29 -1.81
N GLU A 256 -15.35 8.25 -2.73
CA GLU A 256 -16.61 8.64 -3.36
C GLU A 256 -17.21 7.47 -4.16
N TRP A 257 -16.39 6.74 -4.92
CA TRP A 257 -16.83 5.57 -5.67
C TRP A 257 -17.39 4.48 -4.75
N LEU A 258 -16.75 4.23 -3.60
CA LEU A 258 -17.18 3.21 -2.65
C LEU A 258 -18.48 3.57 -1.92
N LYS A 259 -18.91 4.85 -1.90
CA LYS A 259 -20.18 5.26 -1.28
C LYS A 259 -21.39 4.54 -1.86
N GLN A 260 -21.35 4.15 -3.14
CA GLN A 260 -22.46 3.40 -3.77
C GLN A 260 -22.69 2.03 -3.14
N TYR A 261 -21.72 1.50 -2.39
CA TYR A 261 -21.81 0.22 -1.68
C TYR A 261 -22.03 0.39 -0.18
N GLN A 262 -22.16 1.62 0.34
CA GLN A 262 -22.40 1.83 1.77
C GLN A 262 -23.72 1.19 2.20
N GLY A 263 -23.66 0.32 3.21
CA GLY A 263 -24.80 -0.45 3.69
C GLY A 263 -25.24 -1.59 2.76
N SER A 264 -24.51 -1.87 1.68
CA SER A 264 -24.76 -2.99 0.78
C SER A 264 -23.79 -4.15 1.04
N ASN A 265 -24.24 -5.36 0.73
CA ASN A 265 -23.41 -6.57 0.72
C ASN A 265 -23.08 -6.98 -0.72
N ASP A 266 -22.93 -6.01 -1.62
CA ASP A 266 -22.58 -6.28 -3.02
C ASP A 266 -21.11 -6.70 -3.12
N CYS A 267 -20.84 -7.77 -3.87
CA CYS A 267 -19.50 -8.29 -4.12
C CYS A 267 -18.65 -7.35 -4.98
N ALA A 268 -19.27 -6.48 -5.78
CA ALA A 268 -18.56 -5.58 -6.67
C ALA A 268 -17.59 -4.65 -5.92
N GLN A 269 -17.85 -4.32 -4.64
CA GLN A 269 -16.95 -3.49 -3.84
C GLN A 269 -15.57 -4.14 -3.64
N TYR A 270 -15.49 -5.48 -3.60
CA TYR A 270 -14.24 -6.21 -3.35
C TYR A 270 -13.36 -6.31 -4.59
N ASP A 271 -13.91 -5.98 -5.76
CA ASP A 271 -13.22 -5.89 -7.04
C ASP A 271 -12.79 -4.45 -7.36
N VAL A 272 -13.03 -3.49 -6.46
CA VAL A 272 -12.60 -2.09 -6.63
C VAL A 272 -11.10 -1.99 -6.44
N GLY A 273 -10.40 -1.55 -7.49
CA GLY A 273 -9.00 -1.13 -7.46
C GLY A 273 -8.87 0.32 -7.93
N ALA A 274 -7.66 0.87 -7.88
CA ALA A 274 -7.40 2.26 -8.24
C ALA A 274 -6.05 2.43 -8.92
N GLY A 275 -5.91 3.49 -9.71
CA GLY A 275 -4.61 3.85 -10.26
C GLY A 275 -4.53 5.32 -10.69
N VAL A 276 -3.29 5.81 -10.72
CA VAL A 276 -2.94 7.14 -11.19
C VAL A 276 -1.91 6.99 -12.32
N ILE A 277 -2.16 7.61 -13.45
CA ILE A 277 -1.25 7.57 -14.60
C ILE A 277 -1.28 8.89 -15.36
N THR A 278 -0.15 9.31 -15.93
CA THR A 278 -0.09 10.50 -16.77
C THR A 278 -0.18 10.14 -18.24
N ASP A 279 -0.99 10.89 -18.99
CA ASP A 279 -1.05 10.74 -20.44
C ASP A 279 0.15 11.41 -21.16
N SER A 280 0.21 11.29 -22.47
CA SER A 280 1.27 11.86 -23.33
C SER A 280 1.27 13.40 -23.38
N SER A 281 0.21 14.05 -22.91
CA SER A 281 0.10 15.51 -22.81
C SER A 281 0.28 16.02 -21.37
N ASP A 282 0.88 15.19 -20.51
CA ASP A 282 1.17 15.48 -19.10
C ASP A 282 -0.08 15.71 -18.21
N TYR A 283 -1.26 15.25 -18.63
CA TYR A 283 -2.43 15.27 -17.75
C TYR A 283 -2.47 14.01 -16.88
N THR A 284 -2.71 14.20 -15.58
CA THR A 284 -2.83 13.10 -14.62
C THR A 284 -4.26 12.57 -14.62
N TRP A 285 -4.41 11.26 -14.71
CA TRP A 285 -5.69 10.57 -14.66
C TRP A 285 -5.81 9.78 -13.36
N ALA A 286 -6.92 9.99 -12.64
CA ALA A 286 -7.34 9.19 -11.50
C ALA A 286 -8.40 8.20 -11.98
N CYS A 287 -8.14 6.91 -11.82
CA CYS A 287 -8.98 5.85 -12.38
C CYS A 287 -9.36 4.83 -11.31
N VAL A 288 -10.66 4.60 -11.15
CA VAL A 288 -11.20 3.49 -10.36
C VAL A 288 -11.50 2.33 -11.31
N THR A 289 -11.00 1.16 -10.99
CA THR A 289 -11.23 -0.07 -11.76
C THR A 289 -12.15 -1.00 -10.99
N THR A 290 -13.02 -1.72 -11.69
CA THR A 290 -13.73 -2.87 -11.13
C THR A 290 -13.38 -4.11 -11.94
N GLY A 291 -13.21 -5.25 -11.28
CA GLY A 291 -13.04 -6.56 -11.89
C GLY A 291 -11.93 -7.39 -11.24
N HIS A 292 -11.74 -8.62 -11.73
CA HIS A 292 -10.80 -9.58 -11.12
C HIS A 292 -9.35 -9.47 -11.63
N ARG A 293 -9.06 -8.45 -12.44
CA ARG A 293 -7.69 -8.13 -12.87
C ARG A 293 -7.13 -7.10 -11.89
N ALA A 294 -5.96 -7.39 -11.34
CA ALA A 294 -5.27 -6.49 -10.43
C ALA A 294 -5.05 -5.12 -11.09
N ALA A 295 -5.22 -4.04 -10.34
CA ALA A 295 -4.99 -2.69 -10.84
C ALA A 295 -3.52 -2.53 -11.28
N GLU A 296 -2.57 -3.14 -10.54
CA GLU A 296 -1.17 -3.20 -10.95
C GLU A 296 -1.03 -3.76 -12.38
N ASN A 297 -1.77 -4.81 -12.75
CA ASN A 297 -1.67 -5.39 -14.09
C ASN A 297 -2.27 -4.50 -15.19
N LEU A 298 -3.03 -3.47 -14.83
CA LEU A 298 -3.60 -2.50 -15.77
C LEU A 298 -2.68 -1.28 -15.93
N PHE A 299 -2.19 -0.73 -14.81
CA PHE A 299 -1.38 0.49 -14.80
C PHE A 299 0.13 0.22 -14.91
N CYS A 300 0.56 -0.95 -14.41
CA CYS A 300 1.95 -1.38 -14.25
C CYS A 300 2.27 -2.69 -15.01
N PRO A 301 1.99 -2.81 -16.32
CA PRO A 301 2.22 -4.08 -17.01
C PRO A 301 3.72 -4.41 -17.04
N THR A 302 4.06 -5.59 -16.51
CA THR A 302 5.38 -6.22 -16.61
C THR A 302 5.63 -6.81 -17.98
#